data_AF-U3P3Z3-F1
#
_entry.id   AF-U3P3Z3-F1
#
_cell.length_a   1.000
_cell.length_b   1.000
_cell.length_c   1.000
_cell.angle_alpha   90.00
_cell.angle_beta   90.00
_cell.angle_gamma   90.00
#
_symmetry.space_group_name_H-M   'P 1'
#
loop_
_entity.id
_entity.type
_entity.pdbx_description
1 polymer ?
#
loop_
_entity_poly.entity_id
_entity_poly.type
_entity_poly.pdbx_seq_one_letter_code
_entity_poly.pdbx_strand_id
1 'polypeptide(L)'
;MSSCRVSPRAAPSHETLVTCLDKHRLAATVDGRARIPLTRLLNRAGKGKDWTFPVIVKPRSGAGSRGVRLIADRAQLEALDDDDSILIQENLPGEEFSVDVLAGLDGSIIAAVPRSRERVDSGVSIAGRTLRRAELEETAAAVARAPSA
;
A
#
# COMPACT_ATOMS: atom_id res chain seq x y z
N MET A 1 30.71 -32.45 -12.63
CA MET A 1 29.45 -32.01 -12.01
C MET A 1 29.39 -30.49 -12.09
N SER A 2 28.75 -29.97 -13.15
CA SER A 2 28.65 -28.54 -13.40
C SER A 2 27.63 -27.94 -12.43
N SER A 3 28.06 -27.03 -11.56
CA SER A 3 27.15 -26.28 -10.70
C SER A 3 26.22 -25.47 -11.61
N CYS A 4 24.95 -25.84 -11.64
CA CYS A 4 23.91 -25.00 -12.23
C CYS A 4 23.88 -23.70 -11.40
N ARG A 5 24.58 -22.66 -11.87
CA ARG A 5 24.48 -21.33 -11.28
C ARG A 5 23.03 -20.92 -11.50
N VAL A 6 22.25 -20.92 -10.42
CA VAL A 6 20.91 -20.35 -10.44
C VAL A 6 21.09 -18.89 -10.83
N SER A 7 20.67 -18.52 -12.04
CA SER A 7 20.71 -17.14 -12.49
C SER A 7 20.03 -16.26 -11.44
N PRO A 8 20.60 -15.12 -11.04
CA PRO A 8 19.94 -14.23 -10.11
C PRO A 8 18.60 -13.84 -10.72
N ARG A 9 17.50 -14.20 -10.04
CA ARG A 9 16.16 -13.84 -10.50
C ARG A 9 15.99 -12.36 -10.27
N ALA A 10 15.67 -11.61 -11.31
CA ALA A 10 15.20 -10.23 -11.21
C ALA A 10 13.74 -10.23 -10.71
N ALA A 11 13.53 -10.72 -9.48
CA ALA A 11 12.22 -10.79 -8.85
C ALA A 11 12.38 -10.64 -7.33
N PRO A 12 11.39 -10.03 -6.65
CA PRO A 12 11.38 -10.00 -5.18
C PRO A 12 11.33 -11.42 -4.60
N SER A 13 11.76 -11.55 -3.35
CA SER A 13 11.65 -12.81 -2.61
C SER A 13 10.17 -13.19 -2.44
N HIS A 14 9.91 -14.49 -2.20
CA HIS A 14 8.56 -14.95 -1.88
C HIS A 14 7.98 -14.24 -0.64
N GLU A 15 8.82 -13.98 0.37
CA GLU A 15 8.40 -13.26 1.57
C GLU A 15 8.01 -11.81 1.30
N THR A 16 8.77 -11.10 0.46
CA THR A 16 8.43 -9.76 0.02
C THR A 16 7.07 -9.76 -0.69
N LEU A 17 6.82 -10.73 -1.57
CA LEU A 17 5.52 -10.86 -2.26
C LEU A 17 4.37 -11.10 -1.29
N VAL A 18 4.51 -12.06 -0.37
CA VAL A 18 3.48 -12.36 0.64
C VAL A 18 3.20 -11.14 1.51
N THR A 19 4.23 -10.40 1.90
CA THR A 19 4.11 -9.18 2.70
C THR A 19 3.37 -8.08 1.92
N CYS A 20 3.77 -7.80 0.69
CA CYS A 20 3.18 -6.73 -0.12
C CYS A 20 1.73 -7.03 -0.55
N LEU A 21 1.37 -8.30 -0.75
CA LEU A 21 0.02 -8.71 -1.14
C LEU A 21 -0.99 -8.69 0.01
N ASP A 22 -0.51 -8.60 1.26
CA ASP A 22 -1.32 -8.46 2.46
C ASP A 22 -1.22 -7.03 2.99
N LYS A 23 -2.26 -6.21 2.76
CA LYS A 23 -2.26 -4.79 3.11
C LYS A 23 -2.10 -4.54 4.61
N HIS A 24 -2.57 -5.45 5.47
CA HIS A 24 -2.43 -5.30 6.91
C HIS A 24 -1.01 -5.61 7.36
N ARG A 25 -0.42 -6.70 6.84
CA ARG A 25 0.98 -7.06 7.10
C ARG A 25 1.94 -5.99 6.54
N LEU A 26 1.68 -5.49 5.34
CA LEU A 26 2.45 -4.41 4.74
C LEU A 26 2.42 -3.16 5.62
N ALA A 27 1.23 -2.73 6.07
CA ALA A 27 1.08 -1.57 6.96
C ALA A 27 1.91 -1.74 8.25
N ALA A 28 1.88 -2.90 8.89
CA ALA A 28 2.70 -3.18 10.07
C ALA A 28 4.21 -3.19 9.76
N THR A 29 4.62 -3.69 8.58
CA THR A 29 6.03 -3.80 8.18
C THR A 29 6.68 -2.44 7.92
N VAL A 30 5.89 -1.48 7.46
CA VAL A 30 6.37 -0.12 7.11
C VAL A 30 6.08 0.91 8.21
N ASP A 31 5.44 0.50 9.31
CA ASP A 31 5.17 1.38 10.44
C ASP A 31 6.48 1.96 11.00
N GLY A 32 6.47 3.24 11.33
CA GLY A 32 7.66 4.01 11.72
C GLY A 32 8.65 4.32 10.59
N ARG A 33 8.49 3.77 9.38
CA ARG A 33 9.33 4.08 8.20
C ARG A 33 8.66 5.06 7.23
N ALA A 34 7.33 5.11 7.23
CA ALA A 34 6.54 6.04 6.46
C ALA A 34 5.29 6.45 7.25
N ARG A 35 4.71 7.60 6.89
CA ARG A 35 3.38 7.98 7.35
C ARG A 35 2.36 7.05 6.67
N ILE A 36 1.65 6.28 7.47
CA ILE A 36 0.63 5.34 6.98
C ILE A 36 -0.75 5.73 7.54
N PRO A 37 -1.84 5.55 6.78
CA PRO A 37 -3.18 5.75 7.30
C PRO A 37 -3.47 4.75 8.42
N LEU A 38 -4.21 5.20 9.44
CA LEU A 38 -4.71 4.29 10.47
C LEU A 38 -5.45 3.13 9.81
N THR A 39 -5.01 1.90 10.08
CA THR A 39 -5.55 0.69 9.44
C THR A 39 -5.83 -0.37 10.50
N ARG A 40 -7.02 -0.98 10.47
CA ARG A 40 -7.42 -2.08 11.35
C ARG A 40 -8.18 -3.15 10.58
N LEU A 41 -8.21 -4.36 11.12
CA LEU A 41 -9.10 -5.42 10.64
C LEU A 41 -10.57 -5.03 10.94
N LEU A 42 -11.50 -5.46 10.10
CA LEU A 42 -12.93 -5.30 10.35
C LEU A 42 -13.37 -6.32 11.40
N ASN A 43 -13.17 -6.00 12.67
CA ASN A 43 -13.66 -6.77 13.80
C ASN A 43 -14.06 -5.84 14.93
N ARG A 44 -14.63 -6.38 16.01
CA ARG A 44 -15.02 -5.59 17.20
C ARG A 44 -13.95 -4.59 17.66
N ALA A 45 -12.69 -4.99 17.73
CA ALA A 45 -11.61 -4.11 18.20
C ALA A 45 -11.24 -3.02 17.19
N GLY A 46 -11.27 -3.34 15.89
CA GLY A 46 -11.05 -2.37 14.82
C GLY A 46 -12.19 -1.37 14.68
N LYS A 47 -13.44 -1.84 14.77
CA LYS A 47 -14.64 -0.99 14.78
C LYS A 47 -14.67 -0.04 15.97
N GLY A 48 -14.20 -0.48 17.13
CA GLY A 48 -14.13 0.32 18.36
C GLY A 48 -13.03 1.39 18.41
N LYS A 49 -12.26 1.61 17.33
CA LYS A 49 -11.33 2.74 17.25
C LYS A 49 -12.09 4.06 17.02
N ASP A 50 -11.46 5.14 17.47
CA ASP A 50 -11.95 6.49 17.22
C ASP A 50 -11.62 6.87 15.77
N TRP A 51 -12.65 6.86 14.92
CA TRP A 51 -12.53 7.07 13.49
C TRP A 51 -13.06 8.44 13.09
N THR A 52 -12.28 9.16 12.30
CA THR A 52 -12.79 10.30 11.53
C THR A 52 -13.46 9.77 10.26
N PHE A 53 -14.74 10.07 10.09
CA PHE A 53 -15.51 9.63 8.94
C PHE A 53 -15.47 10.65 7.78
N PRO A 54 -15.59 10.19 6.52
CA PRO A 54 -15.79 8.80 6.11
C PRO A 54 -14.52 7.95 6.24
N VAL A 55 -14.67 6.63 6.32
CA VAL A 55 -13.56 5.66 6.31
C VAL A 55 -13.61 4.76 5.09
N ILE A 56 -12.47 4.22 4.69
CA ILE A 56 -12.37 3.23 3.62
C ILE A 56 -12.50 1.83 4.21
N VAL A 57 -13.39 1.01 3.64
CA VAL A 57 -13.47 -0.43 3.88
C VAL A 57 -13.03 -1.18 2.63
N LYS A 58 -12.04 -2.08 2.75
CA LYS A 58 -11.46 -2.77 1.58
C LYS A 58 -10.92 -4.16 1.91
N PRO A 59 -10.87 -5.11 0.94
CA PRO A 59 -10.23 -6.40 1.15
C PRO A 59 -8.75 -6.28 1.53
N ARG A 60 -8.32 -7.10 2.50
CA ARG A 60 -6.93 -7.22 2.97
C ARG A 60 -5.98 -7.60 1.84
N SER A 61 -6.39 -8.52 0.97
CA SER A 61 -5.66 -8.94 -0.22
C SER A 61 -6.34 -8.44 -1.51
N GLY A 62 -5.70 -8.62 -2.67
CA GLY A 62 -6.24 -8.21 -3.98
C GLY A 62 -5.84 -6.81 -4.44
N ALA A 63 -6.23 -6.46 -5.67
CA ALA A 63 -5.80 -5.27 -6.41
C ALA A 63 -6.90 -4.68 -7.31
N GLY A 64 -6.67 -3.48 -7.83
CA GLY A 64 -7.54 -2.79 -8.79
C GLY A 64 -8.79 -2.17 -8.16
N SER A 65 -8.71 -1.76 -6.89
CA SER A 65 -9.81 -1.13 -6.13
C SER A 65 -11.12 -1.94 -6.04
N ARG A 66 -11.09 -3.23 -6.38
CA ARG A 66 -12.24 -4.13 -6.25
C ARG A 66 -12.61 -4.33 -4.78
N GLY A 67 -13.88 -4.16 -4.46
CA GLY A 67 -14.40 -4.30 -3.10
C GLY A 67 -14.10 -3.13 -2.15
N VAL A 68 -13.52 -2.03 -2.64
CA VAL A 68 -13.32 -0.81 -1.86
C VAL A 68 -14.65 -0.08 -1.72
N ARG A 69 -15.00 0.32 -0.50
CA ARG A 69 -16.20 1.10 -0.17
C ARG A 69 -15.83 2.28 0.73
N LEU A 70 -16.50 3.41 0.54
CA LEU A 70 -16.45 4.54 1.45
C LEU A 70 -17.63 4.42 2.43
N ILE A 71 -17.35 4.33 3.72
CA ILE A 71 -18.36 4.23 4.78
C ILE A 71 -18.52 5.59 5.43
N ALA A 72 -19.74 6.14 5.36
CA ALA A 72 -19.96 7.56 5.64
C ALA A 72 -20.00 7.89 7.14
N ASP A 73 -20.32 6.92 8.00
CA ASP A 73 -20.55 7.17 9.41
C ASP A 73 -20.36 5.93 10.28
N ARG A 74 -20.42 6.16 11.60
CA ARG A 74 -20.23 5.16 12.64
C ARG A 74 -21.26 4.03 12.59
N ALA A 75 -22.52 4.37 12.34
CA ALA A 75 -23.62 3.41 12.35
C ALA A 75 -23.48 2.42 11.18
N GLN A 76 -23.13 2.92 9.99
CA GLN A 76 -22.83 2.08 8.83
C GLN A 76 -21.65 1.14 9.09
N LEU A 77 -20.59 1.62 9.76
CA LEU A 77 -19.44 0.78 10.11
C LEU A 77 -19.82 -0.31 11.12
N GLU A 78 -20.62 0.01 12.14
CA GLU A 78 -21.09 -1.00 13.12
C GLU A 78 -22.05 -2.02 12.53
N ALA A 79 -22.81 -1.66 11.50
CA ALA A 79 -23.74 -2.56 10.82
C ALA A 79 -23.02 -3.64 9.97
N LEU A 80 -21.71 -3.53 9.75
CA LEU A 80 -20.93 -4.54 9.05
C LEU A 80 -20.59 -5.71 9.98
N ASP A 81 -20.78 -6.93 9.46
CA ASP A 81 -20.30 -8.15 10.09
C ASP A 81 -18.77 -8.14 10.25
N ASP A 82 -18.30 -8.78 11.32
CA ASP A 82 -16.87 -8.95 11.58
C ASP A 82 -16.28 -9.91 10.53
N ASP A 83 -15.20 -9.48 9.87
CA ASP A 83 -14.46 -10.22 8.85
C ASP A 83 -13.00 -9.75 8.81
N ASP A 84 -12.08 -10.55 9.37
CA ASP A 84 -10.64 -10.26 9.41
C ASP A 84 -9.97 -10.31 8.01
N SER A 85 -10.69 -10.71 6.96
CA SER A 85 -10.24 -10.58 5.57
C SER A 85 -10.48 -9.18 4.99
N ILE A 86 -11.17 -8.31 5.72
CA ILE A 86 -11.49 -6.93 5.36
C ILE A 86 -10.78 -5.95 6.31
N LEU A 87 -10.42 -4.78 5.79
CA LEU A 87 -9.77 -3.70 6.51
C LEU A 87 -10.68 -2.48 6.61
N ILE A 88 -10.60 -1.78 7.74
CA ILE A 88 -11.05 -0.41 7.95
C ILE A 88 -9.81 0.48 7.90
N GLN A 89 -9.85 1.55 7.13
CA GLN A 89 -8.74 2.46 6.94
C GLN A 89 -9.19 3.91 6.93
N GLU A 90 -8.37 4.79 7.50
CA GLU A 90 -8.54 6.25 7.41
C GLU A 90 -8.68 6.67 5.94
N ASN A 91 -9.67 7.52 5.66
CA ASN A 91 -9.80 8.13 4.35
C ASN A 91 -8.84 9.32 4.24
N LEU A 92 -7.98 9.31 3.24
CA LEU A 92 -7.05 10.40 2.96
C LEU A 92 -7.50 11.15 1.70
N PRO A 93 -8.41 12.14 1.82
CA PRO A 93 -8.76 12.99 0.70
C PRO A 93 -7.57 13.91 0.42
N GLY A 94 -6.99 13.79 -0.77
CA GLY A 94 -5.81 14.57 -1.14
C GLY A 94 -5.34 14.22 -2.53
N GLU A 95 -4.20 14.80 -2.90
CA GLU A 95 -3.54 14.48 -4.16
C GLU A 95 -2.95 13.06 -4.11
N GLU A 96 -3.21 12.28 -5.17
CA GLU A 96 -2.65 10.94 -5.32
C GLU A 96 -1.37 10.99 -6.16
N PHE A 97 -0.33 10.30 -5.68
CA PHE A 97 0.94 10.13 -6.37
C PHE A 97 1.28 8.64 -6.49
N SER A 98 2.03 8.29 -7.54
CA SER A 98 2.68 6.99 -7.66
C SER A 98 4.18 7.18 -7.71
N VAL A 99 4.95 6.28 -7.09
CA VAL A 99 6.41 6.31 -7.14
C VAL A 99 6.88 4.96 -7.65
N ASP A 100 7.54 4.95 -8.81
CA ASP A 100 8.14 3.75 -9.36
C ASP A 100 9.55 3.57 -8.77
N VAL A 101 9.81 2.45 -8.12
CA VAL A 101 11.08 2.17 -7.42
C VAL A 101 11.81 1.02 -8.10
N LEU A 102 13.09 1.23 -8.40
CA LEU A 102 14.01 0.20 -8.89
C LEU A 102 15.04 -0.13 -7.80
N ALA A 103 15.10 -1.40 -7.40
CA ALA A 103 16.10 -1.92 -6.48
C ALA A 103 17.13 -2.80 -7.20
N GLY A 104 18.38 -2.71 -6.78
CA GLY A 104 19.46 -3.61 -7.18
C GLY A 104 19.30 -4.99 -6.55
N LEU A 105 20.07 -5.96 -7.07
CA LEU A 105 20.06 -7.34 -6.55
C LEU A 105 20.58 -7.45 -5.10
N ASP A 106 21.32 -6.44 -4.64
CA ASP A 106 21.84 -6.30 -3.27
C ASP A 106 20.86 -5.57 -2.33
N GLY A 107 19.66 -5.20 -2.82
CA GLY A 107 18.66 -4.44 -2.07
C GLY A 107 18.91 -2.93 -2.02
N SER A 108 19.97 -2.43 -2.67
CA SER A 108 20.18 -0.98 -2.81
C SER A 108 19.06 -0.35 -3.66
N ILE A 109 18.59 0.84 -3.30
CA ILE A 109 17.61 1.57 -4.12
C ILE A 109 18.35 2.35 -5.19
N ILE A 110 18.18 1.95 -6.45
CA ILE A 110 18.82 2.58 -7.62
C ILE A 110 18.09 3.86 -7.99
N ALA A 111 16.75 3.83 -7.98
CA ALA A 111 15.92 4.98 -8.31
C ALA A 111 14.55 4.91 -7.62
N ALA A 112 14.00 6.06 -7.26
CA ALA A 112 12.60 6.27 -6.91
C ALA A 112 12.09 7.45 -7.73
N VAL A 113 11.05 7.25 -8.54
CA VAL A 113 10.59 8.24 -9.53
C VAL A 113 9.12 8.58 -9.28
N PRO A 114 8.82 9.72 -8.62
CA PRO A 114 7.44 10.14 -8.37
C PRO A 114 6.76 10.63 -9.64
N ARG A 115 5.47 10.31 -9.75
CA ARG A 115 4.57 10.74 -10.82
C ARG A 115 3.25 11.22 -10.23
N SER A 116 2.74 12.36 -10.69
CA SER A 116 1.37 12.78 -10.38
C SER A 116 0.35 11.86 -11.05
N ARG A 117 -0.82 11.74 -10.43
CA ARG A 117 -2.03 11.20 -11.06
C ARG A 117 -3.00 12.34 -11.34
N GLU A 118 -2.66 13.18 -12.30
CA GLU A 118 -3.49 14.31 -12.73
C GLU A 118 -4.66 13.79 -13.60
N ARG A 119 -5.76 13.45 -12.91
CA ARG A 119 -7.06 12.99 -13.41
C ARG A 119 -7.10 11.64 -14.13
N VAL A 120 -7.99 10.80 -13.61
CA VAL A 120 -8.53 9.61 -14.27
C VAL A 120 -9.68 10.09 -15.15
N ASP A 121 -9.65 9.79 -16.45
CA ASP A 121 -10.86 9.79 -17.27
C ASP A 121 -11.05 8.37 -17.80
N SER A 122 -12.28 7.89 -17.62
CA SER A 122 -12.73 6.55 -18.03
C SER A 122 -11.87 5.38 -17.51
N GLY A 123 -11.33 5.50 -16.28
CA GLY A 123 -10.58 4.42 -15.62
C GLY A 123 -9.11 4.29 -16.05
N VAL A 124 -8.61 5.20 -16.89
CA VAL A 124 -7.21 5.23 -17.35
C VAL A 124 -6.56 6.53 -16.87
N SER A 125 -5.30 6.44 -16.41
CA SER A 125 -4.49 7.63 -16.10
C SER A 125 -4.17 8.36 -17.40
N ILE A 126 -4.78 9.53 -17.65
CA ILE A 126 -4.65 10.26 -18.93
C ILE A 126 -3.40 11.12 -19.00
N ALA A 127 -2.95 11.69 -17.87
CA ALA A 127 -1.69 12.41 -17.82
C ALA A 127 -1.05 12.24 -16.43
N GLY A 128 0.24 11.93 -16.40
CA GLY A 128 1.03 11.93 -15.19
C GLY A 128 2.34 12.64 -15.47
N ARG A 129 2.73 13.57 -14.61
CA ARG A 129 3.99 14.30 -14.75
C ARG A 129 5.00 13.68 -13.80
N THR A 130 6.21 13.41 -14.29
CA THR A 130 7.32 13.09 -13.40
C THR A 130 7.63 14.32 -12.56
N LEU A 131 7.71 14.13 -11.25
CA LEU A 131 7.94 15.18 -10.28
C LEU A 131 9.29 14.99 -9.61
N ARG A 132 9.95 16.10 -9.30
CA ARG A 132 11.10 16.13 -8.39
C ARG A 132 10.59 16.52 -7.01
N ARG A 133 10.31 15.53 -6.17
CA ARG A 133 9.80 15.72 -4.80
C ARG A 133 10.55 14.76 -3.88
N ALA A 134 11.62 15.26 -3.26
CA ALA A 134 12.52 14.47 -2.42
C ALA A 134 11.77 13.68 -1.34
N GLU A 135 10.75 14.26 -0.71
CA GLU A 135 9.94 13.58 0.29
C GLU A 135 9.26 12.29 -0.23
N LEU A 136 8.75 12.31 -1.46
CA LEU A 136 8.12 11.13 -2.08
C LEU A 136 9.17 10.08 -2.46
N GLU A 137 10.32 10.53 -2.95
CA GLU A 137 11.47 9.68 -3.31
C GLU A 137 12.01 8.96 -2.06
N GLU A 138 12.25 9.70 -0.99
CA GLU A 138 12.77 9.21 0.29
C GLU A 138 11.79 8.25 0.96
N THR A 139 10.50 8.60 1.01
CA THR A 139 9.45 7.75 1.59
C THR A 139 9.33 6.43 0.82
N ALA A 140 9.28 6.47 -0.50
CA ALA A 140 9.18 5.26 -1.31
C ALA A 140 10.43 4.38 -1.19
N ALA A 141 11.62 4.99 -1.14
CA ALA A 141 12.86 4.26 -0.91
C ALA A 141 12.90 3.61 0.48
N ALA A 142 12.39 4.28 1.52
CA ALA A 142 12.29 3.73 2.87
C ALA A 142 11.31 2.55 2.93
N VAL A 143 10.15 2.68 2.28
CA VAL A 143 9.16 1.59 2.15
C VAL A 143 9.74 0.41 1.38
N ALA A 144 10.45 0.62 0.28
CA ALA A 144 11.01 -0.45 -0.54
C ALA A 144 12.10 -1.27 0.18
N ARG A 145 12.81 -0.69 1.14
CA ARG A 145 13.78 -1.40 1.99
C ARG A 145 13.13 -2.24 3.09
N ALA A 146 11.87 -1.97 3.44
CA ALA A 146 11.20 -2.57 4.59
C ALA A 146 10.97 -4.10 4.50
N PRO A 147 10.53 -4.66 3.35
CA PRO A 147 10.25 -6.10 3.21
C PRO A 147 11.49 -6.96 2.92
N SER A 148 12.67 -6.34 2.83
CA SER A 148 13.96 -6.98 2.55
C SER A 148 14.83 -7.13 3.80
N ALA A 149 14.31 -6.73 4.97
CA ALA A 149 14.98 -6.78 6.27
C ALA A 149 14.56 -8.01 7.07
#